data_AF-A0A1D3E7J7-F1
#
_entry.id   AF-A0A1D3E7J7-F1
#
_cell.length_a   1.000
_cell.length_b   1.000
_cell.length_c   1.000
_cell.angle_alpha   90.00
_cell.angle_beta   90.00
_cell.angle_gamma   90.00
#
_symmetry.space_group_name_H-M   'P 1'
#
loop_
_entity.id
_entity.type
_entity.pdbx_description
1 polymer ?
#
loop_
_entity_poly.entity_id
_entity_poly.type
_entity_poly.pdbx_seq_one_letter_code
_entity_poly.pdbx_strand_id
1 'polypeptide(L)' 'MLIAVLYPGHENGKQEAEAVGQWAKNLPQEQFAVLRYGFTNRKNSPPYLLAFEKLRQK' A
#
# COMPACT_ATOMS: atom_id res chain seq x y z
N MET A 1 2.64 -11.73 7.77
CA MET A 1 2.95 -10.32 7.46
C MET A 1 3.46 -10.27 6.03
N LEU A 2 2.92 -9.38 5.22
CA LEU A 2 3.35 -9.12 3.85
C LEU A 2 3.75 -7.65 3.74
N ILE A 3 4.86 -7.36 3.06
CA ILE A 3 5.33 -6.01 2.82
C ILE A 3 5.46 -5.82 1.31
N ALA A 4 4.89 -4.75 0.78
CA ALA A 4 5.03 -4.35 -0.62
C ALA A 4 5.59 -2.93 -0.68
N VAL A 5 6.64 -2.73 -1.48
CA VAL A 5 7.17 -1.39 -1.78
C VAL A 5 6.75 -1.02 -3.19
N LEU A 6 6.01 0.08 -3.31
CA LEU A 6 5.43 0.55 -4.56
C LEU A 6 6.28 1.72 -5.08
N TYR A 7 6.59 1.71 -6.38
CA TYR A 7 7.40 2.72 -7.06
C TYR A 7 6.56 3.48 -8.11
N PRO A 8 5.77 4.51 -7.71
CA PRO A 8 4.85 5.21 -8.62
C PRO A 8 5.51 6.29 -9.50
N GLY A 9 6.84 6.22 -9.68
CA GLY A 9 7.63 7.27 -10.33
C GLY A 9 7.46 7.39 -11.85
N HIS A 10 6.78 6.44 -12.48
CA HIS A 10 6.42 6.46 -13.91
C HIS A 10 4.95 6.06 -14.10
N GLU A 11 4.39 6.33 -15.29
CA GLU A 11 2.95 6.18 -15.58
C GLU A 11 2.41 4.79 -15.21
N ASN A 12 3.01 3.71 -15.73
CA ASN A 12 2.58 2.35 -15.40
C ASN A 12 2.70 2.04 -13.89
N GLY A 13 3.77 2.51 -13.24
CA GLY A 13 3.99 2.30 -11.80
C GLY A 13 2.97 3.06 -10.97
N LYS A 14 2.49 4.21 -11.44
CA LYS A 14 1.39 4.96 -10.82
C LYS A 14 0.06 4.19 -10.95
N GLN A 15 -0.24 3.64 -12.12
CA GLN A 15 -1.45 2.84 -12.35
C GLN A 15 -1.47 1.58 -11.48
N GLU A 16 -0.35 0.85 -11.41
CA GLU A 16 -0.20 -0.33 -10.54
C GLU A 16 -0.33 0.05 -9.06
N ALA A 17 0.31 1.15 -8.65
CA ALA A 17 0.27 1.61 -7.26
C ALA A 17 -1.14 2.03 -6.82
N GLU A 18 -1.90 2.66 -7.72
CA GLU A 18 -3.30 3.01 -7.49
C GLU A 18 -4.17 1.75 -7.40
N ALA A 19 -4.03 0.81 -8.33
CA ALA A 19 -4.79 -0.45 -8.32
C ALA A 19 -4.55 -1.26 -7.03
N VAL A 20 -3.28 -1.43 -6.64
CA VAL A 20 -2.91 -2.11 -5.38
C VAL A 20 -3.43 -1.34 -4.17
N GLY A 21 -3.33 -0.01 -4.18
CA GLY A 21 -3.83 0.84 -3.10
C GLY A 21 -5.35 0.76 -2.93
N GLN A 22 -6.11 0.71 -4.02
CA GLN A 22 -7.57 0.55 -3.99
C GLN A 22 -7.96 -0.85 -3.50
N TRP A 23 -7.31 -1.90 -4.01
CA TRP A 23 -7.50 -3.26 -3.50
C TRP A 23 -7.23 -3.34 -1.99
N ALA A 24 -6.11 -2.77 -1.54
CA ALA A 24 -5.72 -2.78 -0.14
C ALA A 24 -6.74 -2.07 0.78
N LYS A 25 -7.33 -0.95 0.32
CA LYS A 25 -8.39 -0.22 1.05
C LYS A 25 -9.69 -1.01 1.20
N ASN A 26 -9.96 -1.91 0.26
CA ASN A 26 -11.19 -2.71 0.22
C ASN A 26 -11.06 -4.04 0.96
N LEU A 27 -9.90 -4.34 1.55
CA LEU A 27 -9.74 -5.54 2.38
C LEU A 27 -10.63 -5.45 3.64
N PRO A 28 -11.26 -6.55 4.07
CA PRO A 28 -12.06 -6.57 5.31
C PRO A 28 -11.19 -6.21 6.52
N GLN A 29 -11.56 -5.15 7.23
CA GLN A 29 -10.74 -4.59 8.31
C GLN A 29 -10.67 -5.52 9.53
N GLU A 30 -11.66 -6.39 9.72
CA GLU A 30 -11.70 -7.41 10.77
C GLU A 30 -10.72 -8.57 10.50
N GLN A 31 -10.25 -8.69 9.25
CA GLN A 31 -9.33 -9.76 8.83
C GLN A 31 -7.93 -9.23 8.54
N PHE A 32 -7.79 -7.97 8.13
CA PHE A 32 -6.52 -7.39 7.73
C PHE A 32 -6.34 -5.97 8.25
N ALA A 33 -5.18 -5.71 8.86
CA ALA A 33 -4.67 -4.37 9.08
C ALA A 33 -3.71 -4.00 7.94
N VAL A 34 -3.87 -2.80 7.39
CA VAL A 34 -3.03 -2.27 6.31
C VAL A 34 -2.45 -0.92 6.71
N LEU A 35 -1.12 -0.84 6.77
CA LEU A 35 -0.38 0.39 7.04
C LEU A 35 0.24 0.93 5.76
N ARG A 36 0.12 2.24 5.53
CA ARG A 36 0.89 2.96 4.50
C ARG A 36 2.00 3.78 5.17
N TYR A 37 3.24 3.56 4.75
CA TYR A 37 4.41 4.31 5.22
C TYR A 37 5.13 4.93 4.03
N GLY A 38 5.34 6.25 4.04
CA GLY A 38 6.00 6.96 2.95
C GLY A 38 6.23 8.43 3.27
N PHE A 39 7.06 9.07 2.44
CA PHE A 39 7.37 10.49 2.57
C PHE A 39 6.18 11.36 2.15
N THR A 40 5.88 12.41 2.91
CA THR A 40 4.75 13.33 2.66
C THR A 40 5.15 14.58 1.87
N ASN A 41 6.44 14.94 1.85
CA ASN A 41 6.94 16.20 1.26
C ASN A 41 7.97 16.00 0.13
N ARG A 42 8.18 14.77 -0.34
CA ARG A 42 9.05 14.50 -1.50
C ARG A 42 8.27 14.62 -2.80
N LYS A 43 8.85 15.31 -3.78
CA LYS A 43 8.27 15.48 -5.13
C LYS A 43 8.45 14.22 -5.97
N ASN A 44 7.78 14.18 -7.12
CA ASN A 44 7.90 13.13 -8.15
C ASN A 44 7.49 11.73 -7.68
N SER A 45 6.41 11.64 -6.91
CA SER A 45 5.79 10.36 -6.54
C SER A 45 6.80 9.37 -5.95
N PRO A 46 7.36 9.67 -4.76
CA PRO A 46 8.38 8.82 -4.14
C PRO A 46 7.82 7.42 -3.86
N PRO A 47 8.69 6.41 -3.77
CA PRO A 47 8.28 5.09 -3.33
C PRO A 47 7.67 5.11 -1.93
N TYR A 48 6.70 4.24 -1.69
CA TYR A 48 6.08 4.05 -0.38
C TYR A 48 5.84 2.56 -0.13
N LEU A 49 5.67 2.24 1.15
CA LEU A 49 5.46 0.88 1.64
C LEU A 49 4.00 0.69 2.04
N LEU A 50 3.44 -0.47 1.68
CA LEU A 50 2.24 -1.03 2.26
C LEU A 50 2.63 -2.25 3.10
N ALA A 51 2.26 -2.25 4.38
CA ALA A 51 2.38 -3.41 5.25
C ALA A 51 1.00 -4.00 5.50
N PHE A 52 0.89 -5.31 5.31
CA PHE A 52 -0.34 -6.07 5.50
C PHE A 52 -0.13 -7.09 6.62
N GLU A 53 -1.00 -7.03 7.61
CA GLU A 53 -1.05 -7.98 8.70
C GLU A 53 -2.42 -8.66 8.70
N LYS A 54 -2.42 -10.00 8.63
CA LYS A 54 -3.64 -10.77 8.85
C LYS A 54 -3.91 -10.84 10.34
N LEU A 55 -5.06 -10.34 10.76
CA LEU A 55 -5.51 -10.40 12.14
C LEU A 55 -5.85 -11.85 12.48
N ARG A 56 -5.41 -12.33 13.65
CA ARG A 56 -5.87 -13.64 14.16
C ARG A 56 -7.32 -13.48 14.56
N GLN A 57 -8.19 -14.34 14.02
CA GLN A 57 -9.52 -14.51 14.58
C GLN A 57 -9.35 -15.12 15.98
N LYS A 58 -9.98 -14.50 16.98
CA LYS A 58 -10.05 -15.06 18.33
C LYS A 58 -10.93 -16.29 18.34
#